data_AF-A0A2S3YTC6-F1
#
_entry.id   AF-A0A2S3YTC6-F1
#
_cell.length_a   1.000
_cell.length_b   1.000
_cell.length_c   1.000
_cell.angle_alpha   90.00
_cell.angle_beta   90.00
_cell.angle_gamma   90.00
#
_symmetry.space_group_name_H-M   'P 1'
#
loop_
_entity.id
_entity.type
_entity.pdbx_description
1 polymer ?
#
loop_
_entity_poly.entity_id
_entity_poly.type
_entity_poly.pdbx_seq_one_letter_code
_entity_poly.pdbx_strand_id
1 'polypeptide(L)'
;MDEETKFKAMARRNKLLGLWAAEKLGKTGTDAGAYAQDVVQADFEEAGDDDVFRKVRTDFDAAGVILSDTQIRSIMDELLAAAVEQIKNN
;
A
#
# COMPACT_ATOMS: atom_id res chain seq x y z
N MET A 1 11.88 -14.28 -11.19
CA MET A 1 10.92 -13.15 -11.34
C MET A 1 11.59 -12.13 -12.21
N ASP A 2 11.09 -12.00 -13.43
CA ASP A 2 11.48 -10.96 -14.38
C ASP A 2 11.18 -9.57 -13.79
N GLU A 3 11.95 -8.56 -14.19
CA GLU A 3 11.81 -7.20 -13.66
C GLU A 3 10.42 -6.61 -13.91
N GLU A 4 9.80 -6.94 -15.04
CA GLU A 4 8.41 -6.57 -15.35
C GLU A 4 7.43 -7.13 -14.31
N THR A 5 7.61 -8.39 -13.91
CA THR A 5 6.78 -9.05 -12.89
C THR A 5 6.97 -8.41 -11.52
N LYS A 6 8.19 -7.99 -11.17
CA LYS A 6 8.46 -7.25 -9.94
C LYS A 6 7.78 -5.89 -9.93
N PHE A 7 7.88 -5.13 -11.02
CA PHE A 7 7.24 -3.83 -11.17
C PHE A 7 5.71 -3.92 -11.05
N LYS A 8 5.09 -4.90 -11.73
CA LYS A 8 3.66 -5.17 -11.61
C LYS A 8 3.26 -5.57 -10.19
N ALA A 9 4.06 -6.40 -9.52
CA ALA A 9 3.82 -6.81 -8.14
C ALA A 9 3.93 -5.63 -7.15
N MET A 10 4.90 -4.74 -7.32
CA MET A 10 5.05 -3.54 -6.48
C MET A 10 3.87 -2.58 -6.65
N ALA A 11 3.52 -2.24 -7.90
CA ALA A 11 2.34 -1.40 -8.17
C ALA A 11 1.06 -2.01 -7.59
N ARG A 12 0.93 -3.35 -7.66
CA ARG A 12 -0.20 -4.08 -7.08
C ARG A 12 -0.18 -4.07 -5.55
N ARG A 13 0.98 -4.26 -4.91
CA ARG A 13 1.16 -4.15 -3.45
C ARG A 13 0.71 -2.77 -2.98
N ASN A 14 1.19 -1.70 -3.62
CA ASN A 14 0.89 -0.33 -3.21
C ASN A 14 -0.60 -0.02 -3.35
N LYS A 15 -1.24 -0.53 -4.41
CA LYS A 15 -2.70 -0.42 -4.57
C LYS A 15 -3.44 -1.15 -3.45
N LEU A 16 -3.05 -2.38 -3.11
CA LEU A 16 -3.68 -3.14 -2.03
C LEU A 16 -3.47 -2.45 -0.67
N LEU A 17 -2.28 -1.91 -0.42
CA LEU A 17 -1.97 -1.21 0.82
C LEU A 17 -2.80 0.06 0.95
N GLY A 18 -2.93 0.82 -0.13
CA GLY A 18 -3.78 2.00 -0.13
C GLY A 18 -5.25 1.67 0.11
N LEU A 19 -5.79 0.59 -0.46
CA LEU A 19 -7.16 0.16 -0.16
C LEU A 19 -7.32 -0.25 1.31
N TRP A 20 -6.37 -1.03 1.85
CA TRP A 20 -6.37 -1.42 3.27
C TRP A 20 -6.30 -0.20 4.20
N ALA A 21 -5.41 0.75 3.92
CA ALA A 21 -5.28 1.96 4.71
C ALA A 21 -6.52 2.84 4.59
N ALA A 22 -7.11 2.96 3.40
CA ALA A 22 -8.38 3.65 3.19
C ALA A 22 -9.50 3.08 4.08
N GLU A 23 -9.63 1.76 4.16
CA GLU A 23 -10.62 1.13 5.05
C GLU A 23 -10.39 1.48 6.52
N LYS A 24 -9.13 1.50 6.98
CA LYS A 24 -8.78 1.92 8.35
C LYS A 24 -9.07 3.40 8.61
N LEU A 25 -8.93 4.23 7.59
CA LEU A 25 -9.26 5.65 7.61
C LEU A 25 -10.77 5.91 7.49
N GLY A 26 -11.60 4.87 7.35
CA GLY A 26 -13.04 5.01 7.16
C GLY A 26 -13.44 5.52 5.76
N LYS A 27 -12.51 5.52 4.80
CA LYS A 27 -12.79 5.86 3.40
C LYS A 27 -13.45 4.66 2.72
N THR A 28 -14.51 4.91 1.94
CA THR A 28 -15.26 3.85 1.24
C THR A 28 -15.57 4.25 -0.19
N GLY A 29 -15.90 3.26 -1.04
CA GLY A 29 -16.26 3.49 -2.43
C GLY A 29 -15.18 4.24 -3.21
N THR A 30 -15.56 5.35 -3.83
CA THR A 30 -14.65 6.17 -4.65
C THR A 30 -13.49 6.75 -3.85
N ASP A 31 -13.69 7.11 -2.58
CA ASP A 31 -12.64 7.71 -1.75
C ASP A 31 -11.54 6.71 -1.40
N ALA A 32 -11.91 5.43 -1.22
CA ALA A 32 -10.95 4.36 -1.04
C ALA A 32 -10.14 4.10 -2.31
N GLY A 33 -10.81 4.13 -3.46
CA GLY A 33 -10.16 4.01 -4.77
C GLY A 33 -9.17 5.15 -5.04
N ALA A 34 -9.57 6.39 -4.78
CA ALA A 34 -8.72 7.57 -4.93
C ALA A 34 -7.50 7.50 -4.01
N TYR A 35 -7.70 7.18 -2.72
CA TYR A 35 -6.59 7.03 -1.79
C TYR A 35 -5.63 5.91 -2.18
N ALA A 36 -6.13 4.80 -2.73
CA ALA A 36 -5.27 3.75 -3.25
C ALA A 36 -4.42 4.20 -4.44
N GLN A 37 -4.93 5.08 -5.29
CA GLN A 37 -4.14 5.67 -6.37
C GLN A 37 -3.09 6.64 -5.84
N ASP A 38 -3.44 7.47 -4.86
CA ASP A 38 -2.49 8.39 -4.22
C ASP A 38 -1.32 7.64 -3.59
N VAL A 39 -1.59 6.51 -2.92
CA VAL A 39 -0.54 5.67 -2.31
C VAL A 39 0.36 5.04 -3.37
N VAL A 40 -0.19 4.60 -4.50
CA VAL A 40 0.62 4.12 -5.64
C VAL A 40 1.47 5.23 -6.21
N GLN A 41 0.96 6.47 -6.28
CA GLN A 41 1.70 7.60 -6.80
C GLN A 41 2.83 8.06 -5.88
N ALA A 42 2.64 7.97 -4.56
CA ALA A 42 3.66 8.31 -3.55
C ALA A 42 4.93 7.43 -3.64
N ASP A 43 4.81 6.21 -4.16
CA ASP A 43 5.95 5.29 -4.39
C ASP A 43 6.92 5.77 -5.48
N PHE A 44 6.53 6.76 -6.29
CA PHE A 44 7.36 7.29 -7.37
C PHE A 44 8.21 8.51 -6.97
N GLU A 45 8.10 9.01 -5.73
CA GLU A 45 8.78 10.24 -5.28
C GLU A 45 10.22 10.00 -4.81
N GLU A 46 10.51 8.96 -4.02
CA GLU A 46 11.88 8.49 -3.74
C GLU A 46 12.06 7.00 -4.07
N ALA A 47 13.32 6.57 -4.24
CA ALA A 47 13.63 5.16 -4.43
C ALA A 47 13.48 4.39 -3.11
N GLY A 48 12.36 3.69 -2.93
CA GLY A 48 12.16 2.76 -1.82
C GLY A 48 10.73 2.72 -1.32
N ASP A 49 10.47 1.83 -0.35
CA ASP A 49 9.13 1.60 0.22
C ASP A 49 8.80 2.55 1.39
N ASP A 50 9.78 3.36 1.81
CA ASP A 50 9.68 4.18 3.02
C ASP A 50 8.73 5.38 2.86
N ASP A 51 8.48 5.86 1.64
CA ASP A 51 7.52 6.94 1.38
C ASP A 51 6.09 6.48 1.57
N VAL A 52 5.78 5.30 1.04
CA VAL A 52 4.47 4.67 1.18
C VAL A 52 4.17 4.41 2.66
N PHE A 53 5.15 3.89 3.40
CA PHE A 53 5.04 3.71 4.85
C PHE A 53 4.82 5.04 5.58
N ARG A 54 5.65 6.06 5.32
CA ARG A 54 5.55 7.38 5.95
C ARG A 54 4.20 8.04 5.69
N LYS A 55 3.69 7.94 4.47
CA LYS A 55 2.37 8.44 4.09
C LYS A 55 1.26 7.78 4.89
N VAL A 56 1.17 6.45 4.85
CA VAL A 56 0.13 5.69 5.57
C VAL A 56 0.21 5.96 7.07
N ARG A 57 1.43 6.01 7.63
CA ARG A 57 1.63 6.32 9.04
C ARG A 57 1.12 7.71 9.42
N THR A 58 1.47 8.72 8.62
CA THR A 58 1.03 10.10 8.83
C THR A 58 -0.49 10.21 8.74
N ASP A 59 -1.11 9.54 7.76
CA ASP A 59 -2.57 9.54 7.60
C ASP A 59 -3.27 8.84 8.77
N PHE A 60 -2.70 7.74 9.28
CA PHE A 60 -3.21 7.05 10.47
C PHE A 60 -3.10 7.90 11.74
N ASP A 61 -1.95 8.55 11.95
CA ASP A 61 -1.76 9.46 13.09
C ASP A 61 -2.76 10.64 13.01
N ALA A 62 -3.00 11.19 11.82
CA ALA A 62 -3.99 12.25 11.61
C ALA A 62 -5.44 11.80 11.84
N ALA A 63 -5.76 10.54 11.53
CA ALA A 63 -7.08 9.95 11.73
C ALA A 63 -7.28 9.33 13.14
N GLY A 64 -6.25 9.30 13.97
CA GLY A 64 -6.29 8.67 15.30
C GLY A 64 -6.30 7.13 15.24
N VAL A 65 -5.84 6.52 14.15
CA VAL A 65 -5.72 5.07 14.00
C VAL A 65 -4.46 4.59 14.72
N ILE A 66 -4.63 3.88 15.84
CA ILE A 66 -3.51 3.37 16.64
C ILE A 66 -3.02 2.04 16.06
N LEU A 67 -2.00 2.11 15.18
CA LEU A 67 -1.28 0.95 14.65
C LEU A 67 0.22 1.15 14.82
N SER A 68 0.92 0.10 15.26
CA SER A 68 2.38 0.15 15.39
C SER A 68 3.06 0.08 14.02
N ASP A 69 4.25 0.65 13.95
CA ASP A 69 5.11 0.62 12.75
C ASP A 69 5.34 -0.82 12.28
N THR A 70 5.55 -1.74 13.23
CA THR A 70 5.72 -3.17 12.95
C THR A 70 4.47 -3.79 12.34
N GLN A 71 3.27 -3.42 12.80
CA GLN A 71 2.02 -3.90 12.20
C GLN A 71 1.86 -3.42 10.77
N ILE A 72 2.12 -2.13 10.50
CA ILE A 72 2.04 -1.57 9.15
C ILE A 72 3.04 -2.27 8.22
N ARG A 73 4.29 -2.47 8.67
CA ARG A 73 5.32 -3.18 7.89
C ARG A 73 4.96 -4.65 7.63
N SER A 74 4.42 -5.36 8.63
CA SER A 74 3.94 -6.74 8.44
C SER A 74 2.87 -6.81 7.36
N ILE A 75 1.92 -5.87 7.36
CA ILE A 75 0.89 -5.80 6.33
C ILE A 75 1.49 -5.50 4.95
N MET A 76 2.50 -4.64 4.85
CA MET A 76 3.19 -4.39 3.57
C MET A 76 3.82 -5.67 3.02
N ASP A 77 4.46 -6.48 3.86
CA ASP A 77 5.08 -7.76 3.48
C ASP A 77 4.03 -8.80 3.07
N GLU A 78 2.94 -8.92 3.82
CA GLU A 78 1.82 -9.81 3.50
C GLU A 78 1.17 -9.43 2.16
N LEU A 79 0.95 -8.13 1.93
CA LEU A 79 0.38 -7.62 0.69
C LEU A 79 1.33 -7.79 -0.49
N LEU A 80 2.65 -7.77 -0.26
CA LEU A 80 3.63 -8.07 -1.30
C LEU A 80 3.53 -9.53 -1.72
N ALA A 81 3.46 -10.46 -0.76
CA ALA A 81 3.25 -11.87 -1.05
C ALA A 81 1.94 -12.10 -1.83
N ALA A 82 0.84 -11.50 -1.38
CA ALA A 82 -0.46 -11.56 -2.04
C ALA A 82 -0.42 -10.96 -3.46
N ALA A 83 0.29 -9.84 -3.65
CA ALA A 83 0.46 -9.21 -4.95
C ALA A 83 1.24 -10.11 -5.91
N VAL A 84 2.34 -10.72 -5.45
CA VAL A 84 3.13 -11.67 -6.25
C VAL A 84 2.28 -12.88 -6.65
N GLU A 85 1.47 -13.40 -5.74
CA GLU A 85 0.56 -14.51 -6.04
C GLU A 85 -0.49 -14.11 -7.08
N GLN A 86 -1.11 -12.93 -6.94
CA GLN A 86 -2.08 -12.42 -7.92
C GLN A 86 -1.48 -12.23 -9.31
N ILE A 87 -0.23 -11.77 -9.41
CA ILE A 87 0.45 -11.63 -10.71
C ILE A 87 0.81 -13.00 -11.31
N LYS A 88 1.16 -14.00 -10.49
CA LYS A 88 1.46 -15.36 -10.97
C LYS A 88 0.20 -16.12 -11.42
N ASN A 89 -0.94 -15.83 -10.81
CA ASN A 89 -2.22 -16.50 -11.05
C ASN A 89 -3.10 -15.80 -12.10
N ASN A 90 -2.57 -14.80 -12.82
CA ASN A 90 -3.28 -13.99 -13.81
C ASN A 90 -2.59 -14.04 -15.17
#